data_AF-A0A4U9I2L6-F1
#
_entry.id   AF-A0A4U9I2L6-F1
#
_cell.length_a   1.000
_cell.length_b   1.000
_cell.length_c   1.000
_cell.angle_alpha   90.00
_cell.angle_beta   90.00
_cell.angle_gamma   90.00
#
_symmetry.space_group_name_H-M   'P 1'
#
loop_
_entity.id
_entity.type
_entity.pdbx_description
1 polymer ?
#
loop_
_entity_poly.entity_id
_entity_poly.type
_entity_poly.pdbx_seq_one_letter_code
_entity_poly.pdbx_strand_id
1 'polypeptide(L)' 'MSLLEVLDKVREQGYGEDNQEQEEGLRCIGVPVFDRFGVVIAGLEHLLPDAAFL' A
#
# COMPACT_ATOMS: atom_id res chain seq x y z
N MET A 1 -9.34 -8.92 -9.46
CA MET A 1 -9.98 -7.93 -8.57
C MET A 1 -10.01 -6.62 -9.32
N SER A 2 -11.10 -5.87 -9.21
CA SER A 2 -11.18 -4.52 -9.73
C SER A 2 -10.50 -3.53 -8.77
N LEU A 3 -10.14 -2.34 -9.27
CA LEU A 3 -9.53 -1.29 -8.44
C LEU A 3 -10.38 -0.95 -7.20
N LEU A 4 -11.71 -0.91 -7.35
CA LEU A 4 -12.62 -0.58 -6.25
C LEU A 4 -12.60 -1.64 -5.14
N GLU A 5 -12.57 -2.92 -5.50
CA GLU A 5 -12.46 -4.02 -4.53
C GLU A 5 -11.14 -3.97 -3.74
N VAL A 6 -10.04 -3.57 -4.40
CA VAL A 6 -8.74 -3.42 -3.74
C VAL A 6 -8.76 -2.24 -2.77
N LEU A 7 -9.37 -1.12 -3.13
CA LEU A 7 -9.49 0.04 -2.24
C LEU A 7 -10.32 -0.25 -0.98
N ASP A 8 -11.38 -1.07 -1.10
CA ASP A 8 -12.14 -1.51 0.06
C ASP A 8 -11.28 -2.37 0.99
N LYS A 9 -10.51 -3.32 0.44
CA LYS A 9 -9.54 -4.12 1.21
C LYS A 9 -8.49 -3.24 1.91
N VAL A 10 -7.90 -2.27 1.20
CA VAL A 10 -6.90 -1.33 1.76
C VAL A 10 -7.49 -0.54 2.93
N ARG A 11 -8.75 -0.11 2.80
CA ARG A 11 -9.44 0.59 3.89
C ARG A 11 -9.69 -0.31 5.10
N GLU A 12 -10.07 -1.56 4.90
CA GLU A 12 -10.29 -2.52 6.00
C GLU A 12 -8.99 -2.90 6.72
N GLN A 13 -7.90 -3.15 5.97
CA GLN A 13 -6.64 -3.61 6.55
C GLN A 13 -5.71 -2.47 7.01
N GLY A 14 -5.93 -1.24 6.52
CA GLY A 14 -5.19 -0.05 6.93
C GLY A 14 -3.84 0.19 6.23
N TYR A 15 -3.53 -0.58 5.19
CA TYR A 15 -2.31 -0.43 4.39
C TYR A 15 -2.53 -0.91 2.95
N GLY A 16 -1.76 -0.37 2.01
CA GLY A 16 -1.74 -0.77 0.61
C GLY A 16 -0.51 -1.62 0.29
N GLU A 17 -0.68 -2.58 -0.61
CA GLU A 17 0.40 -3.37 -1.18
C GLU A 17 0.42 -3.11 -2.69
N ASP A 18 1.61 -2.84 -3.23
CA ASP A 18 1.90 -2.93 -4.66
C ASP A 18 2.59 -4.26 -4.90
N ASN A 19 1.97 -5.13 -5.71
CA ASN A 19 2.51 -6.43 -6.06
C ASN A 19 3.10 -6.42 -7.47
N GLN A 20 4.24 -5.74 -7.63
CA GLN A 20 4.95 -5.59 -8.91
C GLN A 20 4.10 -4.89 -9.97
N GLU A 21 3.24 -3.94 -9.58
CA GLU A 21 2.34 -3.25 -10.50
C GLU A 21 3.06 -2.13 -11.27
N GLN A 22 4.04 -1.49 -10.63
CA GLN A 22 4.91 -0.48 -11.23
C GLN A 22 6.09 -1.08 -12.01
N GLU A 23 6.81 -2.03 -11.39
CA GLU A 23 8.02 -2.65 -11.95
C GLU A 23 8.13 -4.12 -11.51
N GLU A 24 8.48 -5.00 -12.45
CA GLU A 24 8.69 -6.42 -12.18
C GLU A 24 9.88 -6.63 -11.24
N GLY A 25 9.72 -7.48 -10.23
CA GLY A 25 10.72 -7.73 -9.19
C GLY A 25 10.76 -6.70 -8.06
N LEU A 26 9.86 -5.70 -8.06
CA LEU A 26 9.73 -4.70 -7.00
C LEU A 26 8.34 -4.81 -6.33
N ARG A 27 8.31 -4.81 -5.00
CA ARG A 27 7.07 -4.70 -4.22
C ARG A 27 7.12 -3.51 -3.29
N CYS A 28 5.97 -2.93 -2.99
CA CYS A 28 5.87 -1.84 -2.02
C CYS A 28 4.79 -2.11 -0.98
N ILE A 29 5.04 -1.66 0.25
CA ILE A 29 3.99 -1.50 1.26
C ILE A 29 3.82 -0.01 1.53
N GLY A 30 2.60 0.49 1.38
CA GLY A 30 2.21 1.86 1.67
C GLY A 30 1.32 1.93 2.91
N VAL A 31 1.62 2.82 3.84
CA VAL A 31 0.79 3.09 5.03
C VAL A 31 0.32 4.55 5.04
N PRO A 32 -0.94 4.82 5.42
CA PRO A 32 -1.44 6.19 5.53
C PRO A 32 -0.85 6.89 6.77
N VAL A 33 -0.53 8.17 6.61
CA VAL A 33 -0.19 9.08 7.70
C VAL A 33 -1.40 9.94 7.99
N PHE A 34 -1.91 9.83 9.21
CA PHE A 34 -3.08 10.57 9.67
C PHE A 34 -2.68 11.85 10.40
N ASP A 35 -3.45 12.91 10.22
CA ASP A 35 -3.42 14.06 11.11
C ASP A 35 -4.14 13.77 12.44
N ARG A 36 -4.19 14.77 13.32
CA ARG A 36 -4.84 14.66 14.63
C ARG A 36 -6.38 14.50 14.57
N PHE A 37 -6.99 14.68 13.41
CA PHE A 37 -8.43 14.54 13.19
C PHE A 37 -8.78 13.23 12.48
N GLY A 38 -7.79 12.37 12.23
CA GLY A 38 -7.99 11.10 11.52
C GLY A 38 -8.11 11.26 10.01
N VAL A 39 -7.68 12.40 9.45
CA VAL A 39 -7.65 12.62 8.00
C VAL A 39 -6.31 12.14 7.46
N VAL A 40 -6.33 11.37 6.37
CA VAL A 40 -5.11 10.97 5.66
C VAL A 40 -4.49 12.18 4.99
N ILE A 41 -3.26 12.54 5.37
CA ILE A 41 -2.56 13.72 4.85
C ILE A 41 -1.30 13.37 4.05
N ALA A 42 -0.78 12.15 4.19
CA ALA A 42 0.34 11.64 3.41
C ALA A 42 0.32 10.11 3.37
N GLY A 43 1.15 9.53 2.52
CA GLY A 43 1.50 8.11 2.55
C GLY A 43 2.98 7.96 2.86
N LEU A 44 3.32 6.93 3.64
CA LEU A 44 4.70 6.47 3.81
C LEU A 44 4.82 5.11 3.13
N GLU A 45 5.87 4.93 2.34
CA GLU A 45 6.07 3.73 1.55
C GLU A 45 7.43 3.10 1.84
N HIS A 46 7.47 1.78 1.73
CA HIS A 46 8.70 1.02 1.78
C HIS A 46 8.81 0.13 0.54
N LEU A 47 9.79 0.45 -0.30
CA LEU A 47 10.14 -0.26 -1.52
C LEU A 47 11.09 -1.42 -1.19
N LEU A 48 10.76 -2.61 -1.67
CA LEU A 48 11.48 -3.85 -1.39
C LEU A 48 11.66 -4.66 -2.68
N PRO A 49 12.80 -5.35 -2.86
CA PRO A 49 12.89 -6.41 -3.85
C PRO A 49 11.85 -7.49 -3.57
N ASP A 50 11.20 -8.03 -4.59
CA ASP A 50 10.16 -9.06 -4.46
C ASP A 50 10.65 -10.26 -3.62
N ALA A 51 11.91 -10.67 -3.83
CA ALA A 51 12.55 -11.76 -3.12
C ALA A 51 12.64 -11.58 -1.59
N ALA A 52 12.50 -10.35 -1.07
CA ALA A 52 12.55 -10.05 0.36
C ALA A 52 11.18 -10.16 1.06
N PHE A 53 10.11 -10.49 0.32
CA PHE A 53 8.74 -10.58 0.83
C PHE A 53 8.29 -12.02 1.17
N LEU A 54 9.22 -12.99 1.15
CA LEU A 54 8.98 -14.41 1.42
C LEU A 54 8.94 -14.75 2.91
#